data_AF-A0A6F8TSZ2-F1
#
_entry.id   AF-A0A6F8TSZ2-F1
#
_cell.length_a   1.000
_cell.length_b   1.000
_cell.length_c   1.000
_cell.angle_alpha   90.00
_cell.angle_beta   90.00
_cell.angle_gamma   90.00
#
_symmetry.space_group_name_H-M   'P 1'
#
loop_
_entity.id
_entity.type
_entity.pdbx_description
1 polymer ?
#
loop_
_entity_poly.entity_id
_entity_poly.type
_entity_poly.pdbx_seq_one_letter_code
_entity_poly.pdbx_strand_id
1 'polypeptide(L)'
;MVAEGITILAHPLIPILKEEADKLLGDGPSPWSKETLEMKRYFLTDALDDFVGAADRGEGLFSANLLAESVHEFVLRTNRRWTGQGKWVLRALKEYDHKFAERFLFAFDQFYSKDDKRAIVQLVDSVLDPHGGRLFNGFSMGKQ
;
A
#
# COMPACT_ATOMS: atom_id res chain seq x y z
N MET A 1 -4.26 6.52 19.28
CA MET A 1 -5.52 6.90 18.59
C MET A 1 -6.61 7.10 19.62
N VAL A 2 -7.72 7.79 19.29
CA VAL A 2 -8.81 8.06 20.25
C VAL A 2 -9.50 6.77 20.72
N ALA A 3 -9.78 5.85 19.79
CA ALA A 3 -10.37 4.53 20.06
C ALA A 3 -9.62 3.73 21.15
N GLU A 4 -8.33 3.48 20.91
CA GLU A 4 -7.47 2.67 21.79
C GLU A 4 -6.92 3.43 23.01
N GLY A 5 -7.14 4.75 23.08
CA GLY A 5 -6.56 5.60 24.12
C GLY A 5 -7.10 5.29 25.51
N ILE A 6 -6.25 5.41 26.54
CA ILE A 6 -6.68 5.27 27.94
C ILE A 6 -7.13 6.64 28.46
N THR A 7 -8.32 6.70 29.04
CA THR A 7 -8.86 7.93 29.62
C THR A 7 -8.17 8.24 30.95
N ILE A 8 -7.47 9.38 31.01
CA ILE A 8 -6.80 9.85 32.23
C ILE A 8 -7.73 10.73 33.07
N LEU A 9 -8.51 11.60 32.42
CA LEU A 9 -9.52 12.45 33.06
C LEU A 9 -10.88 12.17 32.43
N ALA A 10 -11.89 11.88 33.25
CA ALA A 10 -13.23 11.60 32.77
C ALA A 10 -13.91 12.87 32.22
N HIS A 11 -14.57 12.74 31.09
CA HIS A 11 -15.38 13.78 30.48
C HIS A 11 -16.57 13.15 29.73
N PRO A 12 -17.80 13.70 29.80
CA PRO A 12 -18.98 13.10 29.19
C PRO A 12 -18.89 12.86 27.67
N LEU A 13 -18.05 13.63 26.97
CA LEU A 13 -17.81 13.46 25.53
C LEU A 13 -16.90 12.28 25.18
N ILE A 14 -16.11 11.75 26.12
CA ILE A 14 -15.11 10.71 25.83
C ILE A 14 -15.75 9.43 25.29
N PRO A 15 -16.85 8.89 25.88
CA PRO A 15 -17.52 7.73 25.31
C PRO A 15 -18.01 7.97 23.88
N ILE A 16 -18.58 9.15 23.60
CA ILE A 16 -19.09 9.52 22.27
C ILE A 16 -17.96 9.55 21.24
N LEU A 17 -16.84 10.21 21.58
CA LEU A 17 -15.68 10.31 20.69
C LEU A 17 -15.02 8.94 20.44
N LYS A 18 -15.02 8.05 21.44
CA LYS A 18 -14.52 6.68 21.27
C LYS A 18 -15.41 5.86 20.36
N GLU A 19 -16.72 5.90 20.56
CA GLU A 19 -17.69 5.21 19.70
C GLU A 19 -17.59 5.68 18.25
N GLU A 20 -17.49 6.99 18.02
CA GLU A 20 -17.29 7.56 16.69
C GLU A 20 -15.96 7.10 16.08
N ALA A 21 -14.87 7.11 16.86
CA ALA A 21 -13.57 6.65 16.41
C ALA A 21 -13.56 5.15 16.05
N ASP A 22 -14.20 4.30 16.86
CA ASP A 22 -14.32 2.87 16.59
C ASP A 22 -15.09 2.62 15.29
N LYS A 23 -16.19 3.37 15.09
CA LYS A 23 -16.97 3.31 13.84
C LYS A 23 -16.13 3.71 12.63
N LEU A 24 -15.43 4.85 12.70
CA LEU A 24 -14.58 5.31 11.60
C LEU A 24 -13.42 4.35 11.30
N LEU A 25 -12.84 3.73 12.33
CA LEU A 25 -11.81 2.72 12.15
C LEU A 25 -12.37 1.47 11.45
N GLY A 26 -13.55 1.00 11.87
CA GLY A 26 -14.22 -0.16 11.28
C GLY A 26 -14.67 0.08 9.83
N ASP A 27 -15.15 1.28 9.51
CA ASP A 27 -15.65 1.65 8.17
C ASP A 27 -14.53 1.74 7.11
N GLY A 28 -13.28 1.90 7.54
CA GLY A 28 -12.13 2.10 6.66
C GLY A 28 -12.10 3.49 6.01
N PRO A 29 -11.02 3.82 5.27
CA PRO A 29 -10.94 5.09 4.56
C PRO A 29 -11.99 5.22 3.46
N SER A 30 -12.34 6.46 3.16
CA SER A 30 -13.08 6.80 1.95
C SER A 30 -12.35 6.28 0.71
N PRO A 31 -13.10 5.82 -0.32
CA PRO A 31 -12.49 5.36 -1.57
C PRO A 31 -11.71 6.49 -2.23
N TRP A 32 -10.65 6.13 -2.95
CA TRP A 32 -9.95 7.08 -3.80
C TRP A 32 -10.85 7.60 -4.93
N SER A 33 -10.65 8.85 -5.31
CA SER A 33 -11.22 9.36 -6.56
C SER A 33 -10.61 8.62 -7.75
N LYS A 34 -11.25 8.70 -8.92
CA LYS A 34 -10.72 8.07 -10.14
C LYS A 34 -9.34 8.63 -10.51
N GLU A 35 -9.17 9.94 -10.38
CA GLU A 35 -7.93 10.67 -10.67
C GLU A 35 -6.82 10.23 -9.71
N THR A 36 -7.15 10.05 -8.42
CA THR A 36 -6.19 9.56 -7.42
C THR A 36 -5.79 8.12 -7.72
N LEU A 37 -6.73 7.26 -8.12
CA LEU A 37 -6.46 5.88 -8.50
C LEU A 37 -5.53 5.81 -9.72
N GLU A 38 -5.81 6.60 -10.76
CA GLU A 38 -4.95 6.67 -11.96
C GLU A 38 -3.55 7.19 -11.63
N MET A 39 -3.45 8.24 -10.82
CA MET A 39 -2.17 8.79 -10.37
C MET A 39 -1.36 7.76 -9.57
N LYS A 40 -1.98 7.08 -8.61
CA LYS A 40 -1.31 6.04 -7.82
C LYS A 40 -0.92 4.83 -8.67
N ARG A 41 -1.74 4.47 -9.67
CA ARG A 41 -1.43 3.43 -10.65
C ARG A 41 -0.23 3.79 -11.51
N TYR A 42 -0.15 5.05 -11.96
CA TYR A 42 1.01 5.58 -12.69
C TYR A 42 2.27 5.49 -11.82
N PHE A 43 2.26 6.04 -10.60
CA PHE A 43 3.44 6.01 -9.73
C PHE A 43 3.88 4.60 -9.34
N LEU A 44 2.94 3.68 -9.15
CA LEU A 44 3.28 2.28 -8.90
C LEU A 44 3.91 1.61 -10.15
N THR A 45 3.45 2.00 -11.34
CA THR A 45 4.04 1.55 -12.60
C THR A 45 5.46 2.08 -12.80
N ASP A 46 5.66 3.37 -12.52
CA ASP A 46 6.94 4.07 -12.60
C ASP A 46 7.97 3.47 -11.63
N ALA A 47 7.60 3.29 -10.36
CA ALA A 47 8.46 2.65 -9.36
C ALA A 47 8.81 1.19 -9.72
N LEU A 48 7.91 0.47 -10.40
CA LEU A 48 8.19 -0.87 -10.91
C LEU A 48 9.22 -0.83 -12.05
N ASP A 49 9.13 0.15 -12.95
CA ASP A 49 10.09 0.34 -14.04
C ASP A 49 11.49 0.62 -13.51
N ASP A 50 11.62 1.55 -12.57
CA ASP A 50 12.87 1.88 -11.89
C ASP A 50 13.47 0.65 -11.22
N PHE A 51 12.64 -0.16 -10.55
CA PHE A 51 13.11 -1.39 -9.92
C PHE A 51 13.62 -2.41 -10.94
N VAL A 52 12.92 -2.60 -12.07
CA VAL A 52 13.37 -3.50 -13.15
C VAL A 52 14.67 -2.97 -13.77
N GLY A 53 14.72 -1.66 -14.05
CA GLY A 53 15.83 -0.97 -14.70
C GLY A 53 17.07 -0.71 -13.82
N ALA A 54 16.97 -0.89 -12.50
CA ALA A 54 18.09 -0.69 -11.58
C ALA A 54 19.35 -1.43 -12.03
N ALA A 55 20.44 -0.68 -12.21
CA ALA A 55 21.70 -1.10 -12.82
C ALA A 55 22.61 -1.87 -11.86
N ASP A 56 22.45 -1.62 -10.55
CA ASP A 56 23.15 -2.33 -9.50
C ASP A 56 22.23 -2.68 -8.31
N ARG A 57 22.77 -3.49 -7.39
CA ARG A 57 22.05 -3.98 -6.22
C ARG A 57 21.66 -2.86 -5.25
N GLY A 58 22.49 -1.82 -5.14
CA GLY A 58 22.21 -0.66 -4.30
C GLY A 58 20.95 0.06 -4.77
N GLU A 59 20.88 0.40 -6.06
CA GLU A 59 19.67 0.96 -6.67
C GLU A 59 18.45 0.05 -6.45
N GLY A 60 18.62 -1.26 -6.70
CA GLY A 60 17.56 -2.24 -6.49
C GLY A 60 17.02 -2.27 -5.06
N LEU A 61 17.87 -2.12 -4.04
CA LEU A 61 17.45 -2.10 -2.63
C LEU A 61 16.55 -0.90 -2.32
N PHE A 62 16.91 0.29 -2.80
CA PHE A 62 16.11 1.50 -2.59
C PHE A 62 14.80 1.48 -3.39
N SER A 63 14.86 1.06 -4.66
CA SER A 63 13.66 0.92 -5.49
C SER A 63 12.71 -0.15 -4.93
N ALA A 64 13.23 -1.28 -4.42
CA ALA A 64 12.40 -2.28 -3.74
C ALA A 64 11.72 -1.73 -2.48
N ASN A 65 12.41 -0.89 -1.70
CA ASN A 65 11.81 -0.26 -0.51
C ASN A 65 10.62 0.65 -0.90
N LEU A 66 10.83 1.53 -1.89
CA LEU A 66 9.76 2.39 -2.41
C LEU A 66 8.59 1.58 -2.98
N LEU A 67 8.90 0.48 -3.67
CA LEU A 67 7.90 -0.38 -4.28
C LEU A 67 7.09 -1.13 -3.22
N ALA A 68 7.70 -1.59 -2.13
CA ALA A 68 7.00 -2.21 -1.01
C ALA A 68 5.98 -1.24 -0.38
N GLU A 69 6.39 0.02 -0.17
CA GLU A 69 5.50 1.07 0.34
C GLU A 69 4.37 1.38 -0.67
N SER A 70 4.67 1.52 -1.95
CA SER A 70 3.67 1.82 -2.99
C SER A 70 2.66 0.69 -3.19
N VAL A 71 3.11 -0.57 -3.25
CA VAL A 71 2.24 -1.73 -3.52
C VAL A 71 1.28 -1.96 -2.35
N HIS A 72 1.76 -1.93 -1.10
CA HIS A 72 0.88 -2.18 0.03
C HIS A 72 -0.15 -1.06 0.20
N GLU A 73 0.24 0.20 -0.02
CA GLU A 73 -0.69 1.34 0.02
C GLU A 73 -1.78 1.15 -1.04
N PHE A 74 -1.37 0.85 -2.27
CA PHE A 74 -2.28 0.66 -3.39
C PHE A 74 -3.31 -0.43 -3.08
N VAL A 75 -2.85 -1.62 -2.65
CA VAL A 75 -3.73 -2.75 -2.32
C VAL A 75 -4.71 -2.41 -1.19
N LEU A 76 -4.22 -1.84 -0.08
CA LEU A 76 -5.09 -1.56 1.05
C LEU A 76 -6.08 -0.44 0.72
N ARG A 77 -5.64 0.62 0.03
CA ARG A 77 -6.50 1.76 -0.28
C ARG A 77 -7.55 1.45 -1.33
N THR A 78 -7.25 0.65 -2.36
CA THR A 78 -8.26 0.19 -3.32
C THR A 78 -9.30 -0.73 -2.68
N ASN A 79 -8.95 -1.38 -1.56
CA ASN A 79 -9.85 -2.23 -0.77
C ASN A 79 -10.42 -1.53 0.47
N ARG A 80 -10.34 -0.19 0.55
CA ARG A 80 -10.85 0.62 1.68
C ARG A 80 -10.37 0.12 3.04
N ARG A 81 -9.09 -0.23 3.13
CA ARG A 81 -8.39 -0.59 4.37
C ARG A 81 -7.42 0.51 4.77
N TRP A 82 -7.27 0.71 6.07
CA TRP A 82 -6.24 1.59 6.62
C TRP A 82 -4.86 1.02 6.31
N THR A 83 -3.92 1.92 6.02
CA THR A 83 -2.53 1.56 5.75
C THR A 83 -1.70 1.59 7.04
N GLY A 84 -0.50 1.02 6.96
CA GLY A 84 0.49 1.07 8.02
C GLY A 84 1.81 1.62 7.49
N GLN A 85 2.78 1.79 8.38
CA GLN A 85 4.15 2.16 8.03
C GLN A 85 5.14 1.25 8.76
N GLY A 86 6.27 0.96 8.13
CA GLY A 86 7.28 0.04 8.69
C GLY A 86 6.67 -1.32 9.04
N LYS A 87 6.87 -1.80 10.28
CA LYS A 87 6.36 -3.13 10.70
C LYS A 87 4.83 -3.27 10.63
N TRP A 88 4.09 -2.16 10.61
CA TRP A 88 2.63 -2.19 10.53
C TRP A 88 2.12 -2.49 9.12
N VAL A 89 2.94 -2.32 8.08
CA VAL A 89 2.60 -2.74 6.71
C VAL A 89 2.17 -4.20 6.69
N LEU A 90 3.00 -5.09 7.24
CA LEU A 90 2.70 -6.51 7.24
C LEU A 90 1.47 -6.87 8.07
N ARG A 91 1.24 -6.18 9.20
CA ARG A 91 0.07 -6.42 10.06
C ARG A 91 -1.21 -6.05 9.34
N ALA A 92 -1.24 -4.88 8.70
CA ALA A 92 -2.38 -4.41 7.92
C ALA A 92 -2.67 -5.33 6.72
N LEU A 93 -1.62 -5.80 6.02
CA LEU A 93 -1.78 -6.79 4.95
C LEU A 93 -2.38 -8.10 5.47
N LYS A 94 -1.91 -8.62 6.60
CA LYS A 94 -2.44 -9.87 7.20
C LYS A 94 -3.89 -9.75 7.66
N GLU A 95 -4.28 -8.58 8.16
CA GLU A 95 -5.66 -8.29 8.56
C GLU A 95 -6.59 -8.22 7.34
N TYR A 96 -6.12 -7.67 6.23
CA TYR A 96 -6.85 -7.63 4.96
C TYR A 96 -6.96 -9.01 4.29
N ASP A 97 -5.81 -9.64 4.01
CA ASP A 97 -5.72 -10.96 3.37
C ASP A 97 -4.38 -11.63 3.75
N HIS A 98 -4.48 -12.69 4.56
CA HIS A 98 -3.32 -13.44 5.02
C HIS A 98 -2.49 -14.05 3.89
N LYS A 99 -3.13 -14.60 2.86
CA LYS A 99 -2.45 -15.25 1.74
C LYS A 99 -1.75 -14.21 0.87
N PHE A 100 -2.38 -13.04 0.68
CA PHE A 100 -1.72 -11.93 0.00
C PHE A 100 -0.49 -11.46 0.77
N ALA A 101 -0.58 -11.34 2.10
CA ALA A 101 0.56 -10.96 2.94
C ALA A 101 1.73 -11.95 2.83
N GLU A 102 1.46 -13.25 2.76
CA GLU A 102 2.48 -14.29 2.54
C GLU A 102 3.13 -14.16 1.16
N ARG A 103 2.34 -13.95 0.10
CA ARG A 103 2.86 -13.71 -1.27
C ARG A 103 3.72 -12.45 -1.33
N PHE A 104 3.29 -11.38 -0.65
CA PHE A 104 4.03 -10.13 -0.54
C PHE A 104 5.39 -10.36 0.12
N LEU A 105 5.41 -11.00 1.29
CA LEU A 105 6.66 -11.31 1.99
C LEU A 105 7.59 -12.19 1.15
N PHE A 106 7.06 -13.24 0.54
CA PHE A 106 7.83 -14.14 -0.30
C PHE A 106 8.51 -13.38 -1.45
N ALA A 107 7.76 -12.51 -2.15
CA ALA A 107 8.28 -11.77 -3.28
C ALA A 107 9.47 -10.87 -2.90
N PHE A 108 9.34 -10.09 -1.82
CA PHE A 108 10.41 -9.22 -1.36
C PHE A 108 11.59 -10.00 -0.76
N ASP A 109 11.34 -11.11 -0.06
CA ASP A 109 12.40 -11.97 0.44
C ASP A 109 13.24 -12.60 -0.68
N GLN A 110 12.61 -13.01 -1.80
CA GLN A 110 13.37 -13.52 -2.96
C GLN A 110 14.35 -12.47 -3.50
N PHE A 111 13.94 -11.21 -3.57
CA PHE A 111 14.83 -10.14 -3.98
C PHE A 111 15.96 -9.91 -2.96
N TYR A 112 15.62 -9.75 -1.68
CA TYR A 112 16.63 -9.46 -0.65
C TYR A 112 17.66 -10.58 -0.49
N SER A 113 17.21 -11.83 -0.54
CA SER A 113 18.06 -13.00 -0.32
C SER A 113 18.82 -13.46 -1.58
N LYS A 114 18.26 -13.26 -2.78
CA LYS A 114 18.80 -13.85 -4.02
C LYS A 114 18.94 -12.87 -5.19
N ASP A 115 18.62 -11.60 -4.99
CA ASP A 115 18.58 -10.58 -6.05
C ASP A 115 17.56 -10.89 -7.17
N ASP A 116 16.58 -11.77 -6.91
CA ASP A 116 15.58 -12.16 -7.90
C ASP A 116 14.40 -11.18 -7.93
N LYS A 117 14.37 -10.33 -8.96
CA LYS A 117 13.32 -9.32 -9.17
C LYS A 117 11.97 -9.91 -9.61
N ARG A 118 11.93 -11.14 -10.14
CA ARG A 118 10.77 -11.67 -10.88
C ARG A 118 9.50 -11.78 -10.03
N ALA A 119 9.65 -12.23 -8.77
CA ALA A 119 8.52 -12.41 -7.87
C ALA A 119 7.84 -11.08 -7.51
N ILE A 120 8.63 -10.02 -7.34
CA ILE A 120 8.11 -8.66 -7.12
C ILE A 120 7.36 -8.19 -8.36
N VAL A 121 7.96 -8.32 -9.55
CA VAL A 121 7.32 -7.90 -10.81
C VAL A 121 5.96 -8.57 -11.00
N GLN A 122 5.89 -9.90 -10.82
CA GLN A 122 4.65 -10.65 -10.93
C GLN A 122 3.60 -10.23 -9.88
N LEU A 123 4.03 -9.95 -8.64
CA LEU A 123 3.15 -9.45 -7.60
C LEU A 123 2.53 -8.11 -7.99
N VAL A 124 3.35 -7.13 -8.39
CA VAL A 124 2.88 -5.79 -8.76
C VAL A 124 1.97 -5.84 -9.99
N ASP A 125 2.32 -6.61 -11.01
CA ASP A 125 1.47 -6.79 -12.18
C ASP A 125 0.10 -7.36 -11.79
N SER A 126 0.06 -8.37 -10.91
CA SER A 126 -1.21 -8.94 -10.43
C SER A 126 -2.05 -7.97 -9.60
N VAL A 127 -1.41 -7.02 -8.92
CA VAL A 127 -2.10 -5.95 -8.18
C VAL A 127 -2.67 -4.89 -9.13
N LEU A 128 -1.96 -4.60 -10.22
CA LEU A 128 -2.35 -3.59 -11.20
C LEU A 128 -3.41 -4.09 -12.19
N ASP A 129 -3.42 -5.38 -12.51
CA ASP A 129 -4.28 -5.98 -13.54
C ASP A 129 -5.79 -5.67 -13.37
N PRO A 130 -6.40 -5.79 -12.16
CA PRO A 130 -7.80 -5.43 -11.95
C PRO A 130 -8.12 -3.95 -12.17
N HIS A 131 -7.09 -3.10 -12.22
CA HIS A 131 -7.19 -1.65 -12.39
C HIS A 131 -6.72 -1.19 -13.78
N GLY A 132 -6.67 -2.10 -14.76
CA GLY A 132 -6.28 -1.82 -16.14
C GLY A 132 -4.77 -1.95 -16.40
N GLY A 133 -4.04 -2.64 -15.52
CA GLY A 133 -2.62 -2.94 -15.67
C GLY A 133 -1.71 -1.72 -15.46
N ARG A 134 -0.48 -1.84 -15.95
CA ARG A 134 0.52 -0.76 -15.94
C ARG A 134 0.03 0.48 -16.70
N LEU A 135 0.40 1.67 -16.23
CA LEU A 135 0.04 2.95 -16.84
C LEU A 135 1.27 3.83 -17.06
N PHE A 136 1.68 3.98 -18.33
CA PHE A 136 2.64 5.01 -18.76
C PHE A 136 2.01 5.96 -19.78
N ASN A 137 1.47 5.39 -20.86
CA ASN A 137 0.93 6.15 -21.99
C ASN A 137 -0.38 6.85 -21.63
N GLY A 138 -0.49 8.14 -21.99
CA GLY A 138 -1.71 8.93 -21.84
C GLY A 138 -1.93 9.56 -20.46
N PHE A 139 -1.04 9.31 -19.49
CA PHE A 139 -1.08 10.01 -18.21
C PHE A 139 -0.54 11.44 -18.35
N SER A 140 -1.30 12.43 -17.88
CA SER A 140 -0.87 13.83 -17.82
C SER A 140 -1.42 14.48 -16.56
N MET A 141 -0.53 14.92 -15.67
CA MET A 141 -0.90 15.75 -14.54
C MET A 141 -1.17 17.18 -15.05
N GLY A 142 -2.42 17.63 -15.01
CA GLY A 142 -2.76 19.04 -15.17
C GLY A 142 -3.28 19.51 -16.53
N LYS A 143 -3.75 18.61 -17.41
CA LYS A 143 -4.55 19.05 -18.58
C LYS A 143 -6.04 19.04 -18.24
N GLN A 144 -6.55 20.21 -17.85
CA GLN A 144 -7.94 20.61 -18.13
C GLN A 144 -7.97 21.32 -19.48
#